data_AF-A0A0A2ESF7-F1
#
_entry.id   AF-A0A0A2ESF7-F1
#
_cell.length_a   1.000
_cell.length_b   1.000
_cell.length_c   1.000
_cell.angle_alpha   90.00
_cell.angle_beta   90.00
_cell.angle_gamma   90.00
#
_symmetry.space_group_name_H-M   'P 1'
#
loop_
_entity.id
_entity.type
_entity.pdbx_description
1 polymer ?
#
loop_
_entity_poly.entity_id
_entity_poly.type
_entity_poly.pdbx_seq_one_letter_code
_entity_poly.pdbx_strand_id
1 'polypeptide(L)'
;LSLIMQNGVDTHTLSHEALHARGLDHTFEDERNISKYHLTRHLTDNIMDYAPQGEESKEKYMQSTYKWQWYAVKAYADDTNIYRGLKKESE
;
A
#
# COMPACT_ATOMS: atom_id res chain seq x y z
N LEU A 1 7.53 2.83 18.75
CA LEU A 1 6.36 2.06 18.31
C LEU A 1 6.85 0.68 17.90
N SER A 2 6.59 -0.35 18.70
CA SER A 2 6.96 -1.73 18.36
C SER A 2 5.70 -2.46 17.93
N LEU A 3 5.68 -2.93 16.68
CA LEU A 3 4.58 -3.71 16.12
C LEU A 3 4.89 -5.20 16.34
N ILE A 4 3.98 -5.91 16.99
CA ILE A 4 4.08 -7.36 17.20
C ILE A 4 3.33 -8.03 16.06
N MET A 5 4.03 -8.72 15.17
CA MET A 5 3.43 -9.45 14.05
C MET A 5 3.07 -10.87 14.49
N GLN A 6 1.81 -11.27 14.28
CA GLN A 6 1.37 -12.65 14.45
C GLN A 6 1.95 -13.52 13.32
N ASN A 7 2.18 -14.81 13.58
CA ASN A 7 2.74 -15.75 12.59
C ASN A 7 2.01 -15.63 11.24
N GLY A 8 2.77 -15.37 10.17
CA GLY A 8 2.25 -15.26 8.79
C GLY A 8 2.19 -13.84 8.24
N VAL A 9 2.41 -12.79 9.06
CA VAL A 9 2.54 -11.41 8.59
C VAL A 9 4.02 -11.07 8.46
N ASP A 10 4.48 -10.89 7.22
CA ASP A 10 5.82 -10.40 6.92
C ASP A 10 5.81 -8.88 6.62
N THR A 11 7.01 -8.28 6.48
CA THR A 11 7.14 -6.83 6.25
C THR A 11 6.47 -6.37 4.95
N HIS A 12 6.41 -7.24 3.94
CA HIS A 12 5.72 -6.95 2.69
C HIS A 12 4.21 -6.86 2.94
N THR A 13 3.61 -7.88 3.56
CA THR A 13 2.18 -7.86 3.91
C THR A 13 1.84 -6.63 4.76
N LEU A 14 2.66 -6.30 5.76
CA LEU A 14 2.42 -5.12 6.58
C LEU A 14 2.42 -3.83 5.75
N SER A 15 3.40 -3.68 4.84
CA SER A 15 3.55 -2.48 4.02
C SER A 15 2.40 -2.35 3.01
N HIS A 16 1.96 -3.47 2.44
CA HIS A 16 0.80 -3.57 1.55
C HIS A 16 -0.49 -3.13 2.26
N GLU A 17 -0.78 -3.69 3.44
CA GLU A 17 -1.98 -3.33 4.21
C GLU A 17 -1.93 -1.89 4.74
N ALA A 18 -0.75 -1.38 5.08
CA ALA A 18 -0.58 0.01 5.48
C ALA A 18 -0.92 0.98 4.33
N LEU A 19 -0.68 0.59 3.08
CA LEU A 19 -1.02 1.38 1.91
C LEU A 19 -2.51 1.31 1.56
N HIS A 20 -3.17 0.16 1.73
CA HIS A 20 -4.64 0.06 1.71
C HIS A 20 -5.29 1.01 2.71
N ALA A 21 -4.76 1.05 3.94
CA ALA A 21 -5.23 1.98 4.97
C ALA A 21 -5.00 3.46 4.63
N ARG A 22 -4.21 3.76 3.57
CA ARG A 22 -3.98 5.11 3.03
C ARG A 22 -4.66 5.33 1.68
N GLY A 23 -5.65 4.52 1.34
CA GLY A 23 -6.50 4.70 0.17
C GLY A 23 -5.87 4.25 -1.14
N LEU A 24 -4.89 3.33 -1.10
CA LEU A 24 -4.44 2.64 -2.31
C LEU A 24 -5.19 1.34 -2.46
N ASP A 25 -5.88 1.15 -3.58
CA ASP A 25 -6.35 -0.15 -4.00
C ASP A 25 -5.28 -0.92 -4.78
N HIS A 26 -5.57 -2.18 -5.07
CA HIS A 26 -4.77 -2.98 -5.98
C HIS A 26 -4.61 -2.30 -7.35
N THR A 27 -3.59 -2.70 -8.09
CA THR A 27 -3.38 -2.22 -9.47
C THR A 27 -3.84 -3.24 -10.50
N PHE A 28 -4.72 -4.19 -10.18
CA PHE A 28 -5.17 -5.24 -11.10
C PHE A 28 -6.67 -5.43 -11.00
N GLU A 29 -7.35 -5.80 -12.07
CA GLU A 29 -8.80 -6.02 -12.01
C GLU A 29 -9.13 -7.13 -10.99
N ASP A 30 -9.96 -6.79 -10.01
CA ASP A 30 -10.62 -7.72 -9.11
C ASP A 30 -12.02 -7.19 -8.77
N GLU A 31 -12.91 -8.03 -8.23
CA GLU A 31 -14.32 -7.68 -7.98
C GLU A 31 -14.53 -6.50 -7.03
N ARG A 32 -13.51 -6.10 -6.26
CA ARG A 32 -13.58 -5.05 -5.23
C ARG A 32 -12.69 -3.85 -5.54
N ASN A 33 -11.87 -3.92 -6.59
CA ASN A 33 -10.93 -2.89 -6.95
C ASN A 33 -11.62 -1.75 -7.72
N ILE A 34 -11.50 -0.53 -7.18
CA ILE A 34 -12.03 0.70 -7.78
C ILE A 34 -10.93 1.57 -8.40
N SER A 35 -9.69 1.09 -8.43
CA SER A 35 -8.55 1.78 -9.02
C SER A 35 -8.81 2.13 -10.48
N LYS A 36 -8.38 3.33 -10.89
CA LYS A 36 -8.38 3.74 -12.30
C LYS A 36 -7.28 3.04 -13.11
N TYR A 37 -6.28 2.46 -12.44
CA TYR A 37 -5.09 1.91 -13.05
C TYR A 37 -5.07 0.38 -12.86
N HIS A 38 -5.32 -0.33 -13.96
CA HIS A 38 -5.24 -1.78 -14.02
C HIS A 38 -4.03 -2.21 -14.85
N LEU A 39 -3.21 -3.07 -14.26
CA LEU A 39 -1.98 -3.65 -14.75
C LEU A 39 -2.13 -5.17 -14.67
N THR A 40 -1.34 -5.87 -15.50
CA THR A 40 -1.32 -7.33 -15.47
C THR A 40 -0.65 -7.82 -14.18
N ARG A 41 -1.33 -8.73 -13.47
CA ARG A 41 -0.84 -9.32 -12.22
C ARG A 41 0.52 -9.98 -12.40
N HIS A 42 1.37 -9.84 -11.39
CA HIS A 42 2.71 -10.41 -11.26
C HIS A 42 3.71 -10.00 -12.35
N LEU A 43 3.37 -9.01 -13.19
CA LEU A 43 4.26 -8.47 -14.20
C LEU A 43 4.90 -7.14 -13.81
N THR A 44 4.59 -6.65 -12.60
CA THR A 44 5.09 -5.38 -12.10
C THR A 44 5.75 -5.55 -10.75
N ASP A 45 6.64 -4.63 -10.41
CA ASP A 45 7.32 -4.54 -9.11
C ASP A 45 6.50 -3.78 -8.06
N ASN A 46 5.21 -3.55 -8.33
CA ASN A 46 4.34 -2.72 -7.52
C ASN A 46 3.92 -3.41 -6.23
N ILE A 47 4.15 -2.79 -5.07
CA ILE A 47 3.78 -3.35 -3.76
C ILE A 47 2.27 -3.63 -3.56
N MET A 48 1.40 -3.01 -4.37
CA MET A 48 -0.05 -3.26 -4.34
C MET A 48 -0.47 -4.47 -5.19
N ASP A 49 0.49 -5.14 -5.84
CA ASP A 49 0.30 -6.44 -6.44
C ASP A 49 0.76 -7.52 -5.45
N TYR A 50 0.08 -8.66 -5.35
CA TYR A 50 0.47 -9.70 -4.40
C TYR A 50 1.61 -10.54 -5.00
N ALA A 51 2.51 -11.04 -4.15
CA ALA A 51 3.46 -12.07 -4.58
C ALA A 51 2.68 -13.34 -4.98
N PRO A 52 3.09 -14.04 -6.06
CA PRO A 52 2.47 -15.31 -6.44
C PRO A 52 2.54 -16.32 -5.27
N GLN A 53 1.44 -17.02 -4.99
CA GLN A 53 1.44 -18.07 -3.97
C GLN A 53 2.38 -19.21 -4.37
N GLY A 54 3.31 -19.57 -3.49
CA GLY A 54 4.16 -20.76 -3.65
C GLY A 54 5.58 -20.51 -4.19
N GLU A 55 5.97 -19.26 -4.46
CA GLU A 55 7.36 -18.96 -4.80
C GLU A 55 8.19 -18.61 -3.56
N GLU A 56 9.26 -19.39 -3.35
CA GLU A 56 10.19 -19.31 -2.21
C GLU A 56 11.04 -18.01 -2.15
N SER A 57 10.77 -16.99 -2.97
CA SER A 57 11.53 -15.73 -2.93
C SER A 57 10.67 -14.52 -2.62
N LYS A 58 9.97 -14.55 -1.47
CA LYS A 58 9.31 -13.38 -0.88
C LYS A 58 10.23 -12.14 -0.77
N GLU A 59 11.55 -12.34 -0.67
CA GLU A 59 12.53 -11.24 -0.62
C GLU A 59 12.76 -10.54 -1.98
N LYS A 60 12.42 -11.17 -3.10
CA LYS A 60 12.63 -10.61 -4.45
C LYS A 60 11.43 -9.84 -4.98
N TYR A 61 10.27 -10.05 -4.39
CA TYR A 61 9.03 -9.43 -4.83
C TYR A 61 8.76 -8.16 -4.02
N MET A 62 8.91 -7.02 -4.72
CA MET A 62 7.99 -5.88 -4.65
C MET A 62 8.17 -4.94 -3.45
N GLN A 63 8.78 -3.78 -3.71
CA GLN A 63 8.87 -2.68 -2.74
C GLN A 63 8.59 -1.31 -3.34
N SER A 64 8.20 -1.23 -4.62
CA SER A 64 8.05 0.06 -5.29
C SER A 64 6.58 0.48 -5.36
N THR A 65 6.39 1.79 -5.35
CA THR A 65 5.11 2.45 -5.60
C THR A 65 5.29 3.39 -6.77
N TYR A 66 4.29 3.49 -7.64
CA TYR A 66 4.28 4.46 -8.72
C TYR A 66 4.06 5.89 -8.19
N LYS A 67 4.50 6.86 -8.98
CA LYS A 67 4.30 8.29 -8.69
C LYS A 67 2.83 8.65 -8.43
N TRP A 68 1.89 8.06 -9.16
CA TRP A 68 0.46 8.35 -8.97
C TRP A 68 -0.09 7.75 -7.67
N GLN A 69 0.46 6.64 -7.19
CA GLN A 69 0.10 6.08 -5.88
C GLN A 69 0.54 7.01 -4.75
N TRP A 70 1.72 7.63 -4.86
CA TRP A 70 2.12 8.68 -3.91
C TRP A 70 1.15 9.87 -3.91
N TYR A 71 0.59 10.24 -5.06
CA TYR A 71 -0.43 11.29 -5.13
C TYR A 71 -1.74 10.88 -4.49
N ALA A 72 -2.17 9.63 -4.65
CA ALA A 72 -3.35 9.11 -3.96
C ALA A 72 -3.16 9.07 -2.44
N VAL A 73 -2.02 8.57 -1.94
CA VAL A 73 -1.67 8.59 -0.49
C VAL A 73 -1.67 10.01 0.06
N LYS A 74 -1.09 10.97 -0.68
CA LYS A 74 -1.09 12.38 -0.30
C LYS A 74 -2.52 12.93 -0.24
N ALA A 75 -3.32 12.70 -1.27
CA ALA A 75 -4.70 13.16 -1.32
C ALA A 75 -5.54 12.57 -0.18
N TYR A 76 -5.37 11.27 0.12
CA TYR A 76 -6.02 10.63 1.25
C TYR A 76 -5.61 11.28 2.58
N ALA A 77 -4.34 11.56 2.79
CA ALA A 77 -3.85 12.24 4.00
C ALA A 77 -4.38 13.67 4.16
N ASP A 78 -4.50 14.40 3.03
CA ASP A 78 -5.06 15.75 3.00
C ASP A 78 -6.58 15.75 3.26
N ASP A 79 -7.32 14.77 2.72
CA ASP A 79 -8.77 14.60 2.90
C ASP A 79 -9.14 14.10 4.30
N THR A 80 -8.46 13.06 4.78
CA THR A 80 -8.65 12.51 6.14
C THR A 80 -8.08 13.40 7.24
N ASN A 81 -7.50 14.54 6.87
CA ASN A 81 -7.28 15.66 7.77
C ASN A 81 -6.59 15.26 9.07
N ILE A 82 -5.46 14.56 8.94
CA ILE A 82 -4.52 14.35 10.06
C ILE A 82 -4.15 15.71 10.71
N TYR A 83 -4.25 16.79 9.93
CA TYR A 83 -4.08 18.18 10.34
C TYR A 83 -5.26 18.82 11.08
N ARG A 84 -6.51 18.33 10.98
CA ARG A 84 -7.65 18.87 11.77
C ARG A 84 -7.48 18.62 13.27
N GLY A 85 -6.74 17.57 13.65
CA GLY A 85 -6.47 17.22 15.05
C GLY A 85 -5.11 17.68 15.59
N LEU A 86 -4.14 17.92 14.70
CA LEU A 86 -2.80 18.38 15.07
C LEU A 86 -2.72 19.89 14.84
N LYS A 87 -3.05 20.67 15.88
CA LYS A 87 -2.67 22.08 15.92
C LYS A 87 -1.15 22.14 15.71
N LYS A 88 -0.70 22.87 14.68
CA LYS A 88 0.70 23.24 14.53
C LYS A 88 1.12 23.89 15.87
N GLU A 89 2.09 23.33 16.58
CA GLU A 89 2.70 24.06 17.69
C GLU A 89 3.21 25.37 17.11
N SER A 90 2.75 26.48 17.66
CA SER A 90 3.13 27.82 17.23
C SER A 90 4.64 27.97 17.34
N GLU A 91 5.25 28.62 16.34
CA GLU A 91 6.65 29.03 16.33
C GLU A 91 6.98 30.02 17.46
#